data_AF-A0A7R9G1P7-F1
#
_entry.id   AF-A0A7R9G1P7-F1
#
_cell.length_a   1.000
_cell.length_b   1.000
_cell.length_c   1.000
_cell.angle_alpha   90.00
_cell.angle_beta   90.00
_cell.angle_gamma   90.00
#
_symmetry.space_group_name_H-M   'P 1'
#
loop_
_entity.id
_entity.type
_entity.pdbx_description
1 polymer ?
#
loop_
_entity_poly.entity_id
_entity_poly.type
_entity_poly.pdbx_seq_one_letter_code
_entity_poly.pdbx_strand_id
1 'polypeptide(L)'
;MPYNLSQDWDEHNIQSTALAEINRHPWVTAGGKGELELELPMMEVVQTHIIPSIDAMDPDVLQAISSLGCFKERDKLIQELLSPNHNTEKVIYFLLLERKRRRPAYEDDSEAIVRVRSESSDPPRKRIDTCKINGTSTYQFGDISEGSPLTPRRQQFK
;
A
#
# COMPACT_ATOMS: atom_id res chain seq x y z
N MET A 1 28.50 -46.37 -15.36
CA MET A 1 27.41 -45.63 -16.02
C MET A 1 26.89 -44.58 -15.06
N PRO A 2 27.29 -43.30 -15.16
CA PRO A 2 26.67 -42.25 -14.36
C PRO A 2 25.35 -41.86 -15.03
N TYR A 3 24.25 -41.96 -14.29
CA TYR A 3 22.99 -41.35 -14.69
C TYR A 3 23.12 -39.84 -14.47
N ASN A 4 23.24 -39.10 -15.57
CA ASN A 4 22.89 -37.68 -15.61
C ASN A 4 21.37 -37.60 -15.45
N LEU A 5 20.88 -37.12 -14.31
CA LEU A 5 19.55 -36.52 -14.25
C LEU A 5 19.77 -35.02 -14.09
N SER A 6 19.35 -34.28 -15.12
CA SER A 6 19.05 -32.85 -15.08
C SER A 6 18.42 -32.52 -13.72
N GLN A 7 19.22 -31.92 -12.85
CA GLN A 7 18.73 -31.07 -11.79
C GLN A 7 18.59 -29.67 -12.39
N ASP A 8 17.71 -29.55 -13.37
CA ASP A 8 17.00 -28.29 -13.63
C ASP A 8 15.97 -28.16 -12.50
N TRP A 9 16.42 -27.78 -11.32
CA TRP A 9 15.51 -27.33 -10.28
C TRP A 9 15.05 -25.94 -10.70
N ASP A 10 13.88 -25.87 -11.31
CA ASP A 10 13.12 -24.64 -11.50
C ASP A 10 12.95 -23.94 -10.15
N GLU A 11 13.88 -23.06 -9.77
CA GLU A 11 13.84 -22.30 -8.52
C GLU A 11 12.54 -21.50 -8.37
N HIS A 12 11.91 -21.14 -9.49
CA HIS A 12 10.61 -20.48 -9.54
C HIS A 12 9.44 -21.37 -9.09
N ASN A 13 9.57 -22.70 -9.20
CA ASN A 13 8.51 -23.64 -8.84
C ASN A 13 8.45 -23.92 -7.33
N ILE A 14 9.54 -23.65 -6.59
CA ILE A 14 9.64 -23.95 -5.15
C ILE A 14 8.82 -22.96 -4.30
N GLN A 15 8.70 -21.70 -4.72
CA GLN A 15 7.89 -20.71 -3.97
C GLN A 15 6.38 -20.93 -4.18
N SER A 16 5.96 -21.35 -5.38
CA SER A 16 4.56 -21.67 -5.69
C SER A 16 4.06 -22.86 -4.86
N THR A 17 4.88 -23.91 -4.72
CA THR A 17 4.53 -25.09 -3.92
C THR A 17 4.40 -24.78 -2.43
N ALA A 18 5.28 -23.95 -1.87
CA ALA A 18 5.20 -23.54 -0.46
C ALA A 18 3.95 -22.70 -0.14
N LEU A 19 3.59 -21.75 -1.01
CA LEU A 19 2.36 -20.96 -0.83
C LEU A 19 1.11 -21.82 -0.98
N ALA A 20 1.09 -22.73 -1.96
CA ALA A 20 -0.01 -23.67 -2.14
C ALA A 20 -0.21 -24.59 -0.91
N GLU A 21 0.88 -25.01 -0.27
CA GLU A 21 0.84 -25.81 0.96
C GLU A 21 0.31 -25.02 2.15
N ILE A 22 0.74 -23.76 2.32
CA ILE A 22 0.22 -22.84 3.35
C ILE A 22 -1.29 -22.59 3.15
N ASN A 23 -1.72 -22.34 1.91
CA ASN A 23 -3.13 -22.08 1.59
C ASN A 23 -4.05 -23.27 1.85
N ARG A 24 -3.48 -24.49 1.88
CA ARG A 24 -4.18 -25.73 2.26
C ARG A 24 -4.17 -26.01 3.75
N HIS A 25 -3.44 -25.23 4.55
CA HIS A 25 -3.27 -25.51 5.96
C HIS A 25 -4.63 -25.41 6.71
N PRO A 26 -4.93 -26.34 7.64
CA PRO A 26 -6.20 -26.34 8.37
C PRO A 26 -6.56 -25.03 9.06
N TRP A 27 -5.57 -24.25 9.51
CA TRP A 27 -5.81 -22.93 10.11
C TRP A 27 -6.32 -21.88 9.10
N VAL A 28 -5.84 -21.94 7.86
CA VAL A 28 -6.26 -21.02 6.78
C VAL A 28 -7.67 -21.39 6.29
N THR A 29 -7.99 -22.69 6.30
CA THR A 29 -9.27 -23.23 5.81
C THR A 29 -10.33 -23.41 6.91
N ALA A 30 -9.99 -23.18 8.19
CA ALA A 30 -10.89 -23.32 9.32
C ALA A 30 -11.96 -22.20 9.32
N GLY A 31 -13.10 -22.50 8.69
CA GLY A 31 -14.27 -21.60 8.66
C GLY A 31 -15.15 -21.74 7.41
N GLY A 32 -14.69 -22.46 6.37
CA GLY A 32 -15.41 -22.63 5.11
C GLY A 32 -15.27 -24.04 4.50
N LYS A 33 -15.95 -24.29 3.37
CA LYS A 33 -15.87 -25.53 2.60
C LYS A 33 -14.51 -25.68 1.89
N GLY A 34 -13.43 -25.88 2.64
CA GLY A 34 -12.17 -26.50 2.20
C GLY A 34 -11.37 -25.90 1.03
N GLU A 35 -11.90 -24.93 0.29
CA GLU A 35 -11.27 -24.37 -0.91
C GLU A 35 -11.26 -22.84 -0.80
N LEU A 36 -10.07 -22.29 -0.60
CA LEU A 36 -9.85 -20.85 -0.67
C LEU A 36 -9.80 -20.48 -2.16
N GLU A 37 -10.69 -19.61 -2.63
CA GLU A 37 -10.65 -19.08 -3.99
C GLU A 37 -9.45 -18.14 -4.09
N LEU A 38 -8.36 -18.64 -4.68
CA LEU A 38 -7.16 -17.85 -4.92
C LEU A 38 -7.35 -17.06 -6.20
N GLU A 39 -7.22 -15.73 -6.11
CA GLU A 39 -7.10 -14.90 -7.29
C GLU A 39 -5.79 -15.22 -8.02
N LEU A 40 -5.86 -15.36 -9.34
CA LEU A 40 -4.69 -15.57 -10.19
C LEU A 40 -3.73 -14.37 -10.09
N PRO A 41 -2.42 -14.56 -10.32
CA PRO A 41 -1.46 -13.49 -10.24
C PRO A 41 -1.79 -12.36 -11.22
N MET A 42 -1.36 -11.14 -10.89
CA MET A 42 -1.66 -9.94 -11.69
C MET A 42 -1.20 -10.05 -13.15
N MET A 43 -0.12 -10.80 -13.40
CA MET A 43 0.39 -11.12 -14.74
C MET A 43 -0.60 -11.94 -15.59
N GLU A 44 -1.50 -12.70 -14.97
CA GLU A 44 -2.50 -13.49 -15.69
C GLU A 44 -3.82 -12.75 -15.86
N VAL A 45 -4.19 -11.91 -14.89
CA VAL A 45 -5.50 -11.23 -14.91
C VAL A 45 -5.48 -9.86 -15.59
N VAL A 46 -4.31 -9.23 -15.76
CA VAL A 46 -4.22 -7.90 -16.38
C VAL A 46 -4.00 -8.03 -17.88
N GLN A 47 -5.00 -7.59 -18.65
CA GLN A 47 -4.86 -7.46 -20.09
C GLN A 47 -4.02 -6.23 -20.46
N THR A 48 -2.88 -6.46 -21.10
CA THR A 48 -2.03 -5.39 -21.67
C THR A 48 -2.19 -5.29 -23.18
N HIS A 49 -1.77 -4.16 -23.75
CA HIS A 49 -1.80 -3.92 -25.18
C HIS A 49 -0.41 -3.49 -25.68
N ILE A 50 -0.14 -3.67 -26.97
CA ILE A 50 1.08 -3.18 -27.60
C ILE A 50 1.00 -1.66 -27.71
N ILE A 51 2.03 -0.98 -27.22
CA ILE A 51 2.18 0.47 -27.34
C ILE A 51 2.99 0.75 -28.60
N PRO A 52 2.44 1.45 -29.61
CA PRO A 52 3.08 1.56 -30.93
C PRO A 52 4.31 2.45 -30.95
N SER A 53 4.38 3.46 -30.08
CA SER A 53 5.50 4.41 -29.98
C SER A 53 5.52 5.11 -28.63
N ILE A 54 6.62 5.79 -28.33
CA ILE A 54 6.79 6.60 -27.11
C ILE A 54 5.73 7.72 -27.00
N ASP A 55 5.32 8.30 -28.11
CA ASP A 55 4.34 9.41 -28.14
C ASP A 55 2.93 8.95 -27.77
N ALA A 56 2.65 7.65 -27.89
CA ALA A 56 1.38 7.06 -27.46
C ALA A 56 1.32 6.82 -25.94
N MET A 57 2.43 7.02 -25.22
CA MET A 57 2.50 6.79 -23.79
C MET A 57 2.02 8.02 -23.00
N ASP A 58 1.13 7.79 -22.03
CA ASP A 58 0.77 8.82 -21.06
C ASP A 58 1.98 9.27 -20.20
N PRO A 59 2.37 10.56 -20.23
CA PRO A 59 3.58 11.05 -19.55
C PRO A 59 3.46 11.04 -18.02
N ASP A 60 2.26 11.25 -17.47
CA ASP A 60 2.04 11.27 -16.03
C ASP A 60 2.13 9.85 -15.46
N VAL A 61 1.58 8.86 -16.18
CA VAL A 61 1.72 7.45 -15.81
C VAL A 61 3.19 7.04 -15.88
N LEU A 62 3.91 7.40 -16.93
CA LEU A 62 5.34 7.08 -17.05
C LEU A 62 6.16 7.71 -15.91
N GLN A 63 5.82 8.95 -15.52
CA GLN A 63 6.43 9.61 -14.37
C GLN A 63 6.10 8.88 -13.06
N ALA A 64 4.84 8.49 -12.85
CA ALA A 64 4.41 7.75 -11.66
C ALA A 64 5.14 6.41 -11.53
N ILE A 65 5.32 5.67 -12.64
CA ILE A 65 6.09 4.40 -12.65
C ILE A 65 7.56 4.67 -12.29
N SER A 66 8.15 5.71 -12.86
CA SER A 66 9.55 6.09 -12.58
C SER A 66 9.75 6.45 -11.09
N SER A 67 8.74 7.02 -10.45
CA SER A 67 8.76 7.37 -9.02
C SER A 67 8.63 6.17 -8.06
N LEU A 68 8.35 4.95 -8.55
CA LEU A 68 8.26 3.75 -7.70
C LEU A 68 9.62 3.30 -7.13
N GLY A 69 10.74 3.69 -7.75
CA GLY A 69 12.10 3.39 -7.28
C GLY A 69 12.66 2.01 -7.67
N CYS A 70 11.83 1.10 -8.19
CA CYS A 70 12.27 -0.18 -8.77
C CYS A 70 12.74 -0.06 -10.23
N PHE A 71 12.35 1.00 -10.94
CA PHE A 71 12.75 1.28 -12.32
C PHE A 71 13.78 2.40 -12.35
N LYS A 72 15.06 2.05 -12.21
CA LYS A 72 16.16 3.02 -12.14
C LYS A 72 16.61 3.53 -13.51
N GLU A 73 16.49 2.70 -14.54
CA GLU A 73 16.90 2.98 -15.91
C GLU A 73 15.68 3.33 -16.76
N ARG A 74 15.46 4.62 -17.01
CA ARG A 74 14.28 5.11 -17.75
C ARG A 74 14.22 4.56 -19.18
N ASP A 75 15.35 4.50 -19.88
CA ASP A 75 15.39 4.00 -21.26
C ASP A 75 15.04 2.51 -21.33
N LYS A 76 15.50 1.72 -20.36
CA LYS A 76 15.14 0.30 -20.23
C LYS A 76 13.63 0.13 -19.96
N LEU A 77 13.06 0.95 -19.07
CA LEU A 77 11.61 0.95 -18.82
C LEU A 77 10.82 1.25 -20.10
N ILE A 78 11.23 2.25 -20.88
CA ILE A 78 10.58 2.59 -22.15
C ILE A 78 10.69 1.42 -23.14
N GLN A 79 11.86 0.79 -23.26
CA GLN A 79 12.04 -0.40 -24.10
C GLN A 79 11.12 -1.55 -23.70
N GLU A 80 11.01 -1.84 -22.39
CA GLU A 80 10.10 -2.87 -21.89
C GLU A 80 8.63 -2.52 -22.14
N LEU A 81 8.24 -1.25 -22.06
CA LEU A 81 6.88 -0.81 -22.37
C LEU A 81 6.55 -0.88 -23.86
N LEU A 82 7.53 -0.66 -24.74
CA LEU A 82 7.39 -0.78 -26.20
C LEU A 82 7.53 -2.21 -26.72
N SER A 83 8.08 -3.13 -25.92
CA SER A 83 8.19 -4.55 -26.28
C SER A 83 6.83 -5.12 -26.73
N PRO A 84 6.76 -6.01 -27.73
CA PRO A 84 5.50 -6.66 -28.09
C PRO A 84 5.02 -7.67 -27.04
N ASN A 85 5.91 -8.08 -26.13
CA ASN A 85 5.63 -9.13 -25.16
C ASN A 85 4.90 -8.60 -23.92
N HIS A 86 4.06 -9.45 -23.34
CA HIS A 86 3.48 -9.21 -22.03
C HIS A 86 4.57 -9.30 -20.94
N ASN A 87 4.69 -8.28 -20.10
CA ASN A 87 5.69 -8.17 -19.03
C ASN A 87 5.16 -7.33 -17.86
N THR A 88 5.91 -7.34 -16.75
CA THR A 88 5.56 -6.65 -15.51
C THR A 88 5.40 -5.15 -15.70
N GLU A 89 6.26 -4.53 -16.48
CA GLU A 89 6.25 -3.10 -16.76
C GLU A 89 4.93 -2.68 -17.40
N LYS A 90 4.46 -3.44 -18.40
CA LYS A 90 3.14 -3.20 -19.01
C LYS A 90 2.02 -3.43 -18.03
N VAL A 91 2.05 -4.49 -17.22
CA VAL A 91 1.02 -4.74 -16.20
C VAL A 91 0.88 -3.51 -15.30
N ILE A 92 2.00 -2.98 -14.79
CA ILE A 92 1.99 -1.77 -13.95
C ILE A 92 1.45 -0.57 -14.73
N TYR A 93 1.92 -0.36 -15.96
CA TYR A 93 1.48 0.74 -16.81
C TYR A 93 -0.02 0.73 -17.05
N PHE A 94 -0.59 -0.40 -17.47
CA PHE A 94 -2.02 -0.50 -17.76
C PHE A 94 -2.89 -0.42 -16.49
N LEU A 95 -2.41 -0.92 -15.34
CA LEU A 95 -3.08 -0.72 -14.05
C LEU A 95 -3.15 0.75 -13.65
N LEU A 96 -2.04 1.48 -13.76
CA LEU A 96 -1.97 2.90 -13.42
C LEU A 96 -2.75 3.76 -14.42
N LEU A 97 -2.70 3.42 -15.71
CA LEU A 97 -3.47 4.09 -16.75
C LEU A 97 -4.98 3.92 -16.51
N GLU A 98 -5.43 2.70 -16.20
CA GLU A 98 -6.85 2.45 -15.87
C GLU A 98 -7.27 3.18 -14.59
N ARG A 99 -6.39 3.22 -13.57
CA ARG A 99 -6.62 4.02 -12.37
C ARG A 99 -6.79 5.51 -12.70
N LYS A 100 -5.93 6.07 -13.55
CA LYS A 100 -6.00 7.46 -14.03
C LYS A 100 -7.30 7.72 -14.77
N ARG A 101 -7.73 6.80 -15.66
CA ARG A 101 -8.97 6.90 -16.43
C ARG A 101 -10.23 6.89 -15.55
N ARG A 102 -10.23 6.11 -14.47
CA ARG A 102 -11.36 6.03 -13.51
C ARG A 102 -11.39 7.19 -12.51
N ARG A 103 -10.26 7.85 -12.26
CA ARG A 103 -10.16 9.01 -11.37
C ARG A 103 -9.34 10.12 -12.03
N PRO A 104 -9.90 10.87 -12.99
CA PRO A 104 -9.33 12.16 -13.36
C PRO A 104 -9.46 13.06 -12.12
N ALA A 105 -8.40 13.13 -11.32
CA ALA A 105 -8.39 13.94 -10.11
C ALA A 105 -8.34 15.42 -10.52
N TYR A 106 -9.50 16.03 -10.67
CA TYR A 106 -9.67 17.48 -10.83
C TYR A 106 -9.29 18.26 -9.55
N GLU A 107 -9.07 17.56 -8.42
CA GLU A 107 -8.95 18.18 -7.09
C GLU A 107 -7.50 18.55 -6.69
N ASP A 108 -6.46 18.24 -7.48
CA ASP A 108 -5.07 18.53 -7.10
C ASP A 108 -4.65 20.00 -7.35
N ASP A 109 -5.29 20.68 -8.32
CA ASP A 109 -5.07 22.12 -8.54
C ASP A 109 -5.68 22.97 -7.41
N SER A 110 -6.75 22.50 -6.77
CA SER A 110 -7.42 23.27 -5.72
C SER A 110 -6.64 23.27 -4.39
N GLU A 111 -5.91 22.20 -4.06
CA GLU A 111 -5.07 22.18 -2.86
C GLU A 111 -3.81 23.06 -2.99
N ALA A 112 -3.17 23.09 -4.17
CA ALA A 112 -1.98 23.92 -4.40
C ALA A 112 -2.29 25.42 -4.28
N ILE A 113 -3.47 25.86 -4.78
CA ILE A 113 -3.92 27.26 -4.69
C ILE A 113 -4.27 27.66 -3.25
N VAL A 114 -4.81 26.74 -2.44
CA VAL A 114 -5.14 26.99 -1.03
C VAL A 114 -3.89 27.08 -0.15
N ARG A 115 -2.85 26.27 -0.43
CA ARG A 115 -1.58 26.35 0.33
C ARG A 115 -0.79 27.62 0.08
N VAL A 116 -0.83 28.17 -1.14
CA VAL A 116 -0.13 29.44 -1.46
C VAL A 116 -0.79 30.66 -0.79
N ARG A 117 -2.09 30.59 -0.46
CA ARG A 117 -2.80 31.68 0.23
C ARG A 117 -2.77 31.59 1.76
N SER A 118 -2.24 30.49 2.32
CA SER A 118 -2.28 30.21 3.76
C SER A 118 -0.93 30.41 4.45
N GLU A 119 -0.10 31.36 3.98
CA GLU A 119 1.02 31.92 4.77
C GLU A 119 0.47 32.80 5.92
N SER A 120 -0.24 32.18 6.85
CA SER A 120 -0.37 32.70 8.21
C SER A 120 0.05 31.58 9.15
N SER A 121 1.29 31.66 9.57
CA SER A 121 1.92 30.82 10.57
C SER A 121 1.17 30.95 11.91
N ASP A 122 0.13 30.14 12.12
CA ASP A 122 -0.22 29.71 13.46
C ASP A 122 -0.13 28.18 13.48
N PRO A 123 0.82 27.58 14.22
CA PRO A 123 0.80 26.13 14.41
C PRO A 123 -0.57 25.72 14.94
N PRO A 124 -1.04 24.47 14.70
CA PRO A 124 -2.32 24.02 15.22
C PRO A 124 -2.32 24.23 16.73
N ARG A 125 -3.00 25.27 17.19
CA ARG A 125 -3.16 25.55 18.61
C ARG A 125 -3.73 24.29 19.21
N LYS A 126 -2.91 23.64 20.03
CA LYS A 126 -3.25 22.52 20.90
C LYS A 126 -4.69 22.74 21.35
N ARG A 127 -5.64 21.90 20.91
CA ARG A 127 -7.02 21.96 21.43
C ARG A 127 -6.96 21.55 22.90
N ILE A 128 -6.67 22.52 23.74
CA ILE A 128 -7.04 22.47 25.14
C ILE A 128 -8.53 22.82 25.07
N ASP A 129 -9.37 21.81 25.20
CA ASP A 129 -10.80 22.03 25.38
C ASP A 129 -10.97 22.75 26.73
N THR A 130 -10.79 24.06 26.75
CA THR A 130 -11.06 24.89 27.91
C THR A 130 -12.57 25.01 28.00
N CYS A 131 -13.19 24.06 28.70
CA CYS A 131 -14.54 24.24 29.21
C CYS A 131 -14.54 25.46 30.15
N LYS A 132 -14.96 26.61 29.64
CA LYS A 132 -15.35 27.74 30.49
C LYS A 132 -16.65 27.36 31.18
N ILE A 133 -16.57 26.85 32.40
CA ILE A 133 -17.71 26.86 33.32
C ILE A 133 -17.44 27.98 34.35
N ASN A 134 -18.20 29.06 34.22
CA ASN A 134 -18.46 30.09 35.23
C ASN A 134 -17.30 30.54 36.15
N GLY A 135 -16.33 31.27 35.59
CA GLY A 135 -15.84 32.50 36.24
C GLY A 135 -14.86 32.42 37.40
N THR A 136 -13.93 31.46 37.47
CA THR A 136 -12.78 31.54 38.40
C THR A 136 -11.46 31.05 37.79
N SER A 137 -10.36 31.65 38.27
CA SER A 137 -9.01 31.72 37.70
C SER A 137 -8.25 30.42 37.43
N THR A 138 -7.31 30.56 36.49
CA THR A 138 -6.11 29.76 36.18
C THR A 138 -5.66 28.74 37.24
N TYR A 139 -5.71 27.45 36.89
CA TYR A 139 -4.89 26.41 37.52
C TYR A 139 -3.77 25.99 36.59
N GLN A 140 -2.53 26.18 37.08
CA GLN A 140 -1.31 25.67 36.48
C GLN A 140 -1.34 24.14 36.49
N PHE A 141 -1.20 23.51 35.32
CA PHE A 141 -1.02 22.07 35.17
C PHE A 141 0.44 21.73 35.52
N GLY A 142 0.76 21.77 36.81
CA GLY A 142 2.11 21.57 37.34
C GLY A 142 2.20 20.49 38.41
N ASP A 143 1.16 19.68 38.62
CA ASP A 143 1.14 18.66 39.68
C ASP A 143 0.47 17.37 39.18
N ILE A 144 1.27 16.47 38.60
CA ILE A 144 0.90 15.05 38.45
C ILE A 144 1.95 14.20 39.18
N SER A 145 2.08 14.47 40.47
CA SER A 145 2.62 13.53 41.44
C SER A 145 1.43 13.11 42.28
N GLU A 146 0.86 11.93 42.05
CA GLU A 146 0.28 11.01 43.06
C GLU A 146 -0.16 9.72 42.34
N GLY A 147 0.31 8.58 42.85
CA GLY A 147 0.31 7.28 42.16
C GLY A 147 -1.06 6.68 41.84
N SER A 148 -1.03 5.57 41.08
CA SER A 148 -2.23 4.87 40.64
C SER A 148 -3.07 4.33 41.82
N PRO A 149 -4.42 4.44 41.77
CA PRO A 149 -5.28 3.95 42.85
C PRO A 149 -5.20 2.43 42.96
N LEU A 150 -4.88 1.93 44.17
CA LEU A 150 -4.93 0.51 44.51
C LEU A 150 -6.38 0.01 44.48
N THR A 151 -6.67 -1.00 43.66
CA THR A 151 -7.94 -1.73 43.70
C THR A 151 -8.07 -2.53 45.00
N PRO A 152 -9.21 -2.53 45.71
CA PRO A 152 -9.36 -3.28 46.95
C PRO A 152 -9.47 -4.79 46.68
N ARG A 153 -8.60 -5.57 47.34
CA ARG A 153 -8.56 -7.03 47.37
C ARG A 153 -9.81 -7.57 48.08
N ARG A 154 -10.73 -8.20 47.34
CA ARG A 154 -11.92 -8.87 47.90
C ARG A 154 -11.49 -10.10 48.73
N GLN A 155 -11.49 -9.97 50.05
CA GLN A 155 -11.52 -11.11 50.97
C GLN A 155 -13.00 -11.45 51.25
N GLN A 156 -13.40 -12.69 50.98
CA GLN A 156 -14.60 -13.28 51.59
C GLN A 156 -14.18 -14.62 52.19
N PHE A 157 -14.10 -14.64 53.52
CA PHE A 157 -14.07 -15.85 54.32
C PHE A 157 -15.49 -16.45 54.40
N LYS A 158 -15.57 -17.77 54.31
CA LYS A 158 -16.45 -18.58 55.16
C LYS A 158 -15.79 -19.92 55.41
#